data_AF-A0A2V6D0K3-F1
#
_entry.id   AF-A0A2V6D0K3-F1
#
_cell.length_a   1.000
_cell.length_b   1.000
_cell.length_c   1.000
_cell.angle_alpha   90.00
_cell.angle_beta   90.00
_cell.angle_gamma   90.00
#
_symmetry.space_group_name_H-M   'P 1'
#
loop_
_entity.id
_entity.type
_entity.pdbx_description
1 polymer ?
#
loop_
_entity_poly.entity_id
_entity_poly.type
_entity_poly.pdbx_seq_one_letter_code
_entity_poly.pdbx_strand_id
1 'polypeptide(L)'
;MSLDLNTVLKDWPHEPGMIKVRKVTGLDGREKLQLRIDLGVLQMEMTGRPDGLRPHGCDSLLSYHQNRAQLAEASGDNYELTPEECSELQQEGIQYYHRYVSLFQLSDYAGVIRDTQRNLDLFSFVDEHSQREEIVWNFQQFRPYVLMMNTRAKASLLLHEGKFADAMREIEQGRDTIIEFFQQSNFPELATKSSEVAFLEEWLEEVSAKRPRSKLEIMEREMETAIGKELYERAAELRDAIKQLKANGQTAEKR
;
A
#
# COMPACT_ATOMS: atom_id res chain seq x y z
N MET A 1 11.86 -29.54 22.65
CA MET A 1 11.31 -29.45 21.28
C MET A 1 12.46 -29.69 20.31
N SER A 2 12.22 -30.43 19.22
CA SER A 2 13.24 -30.58 18.17
C SER A 2 13.42 -29.25 17.44
N LEU A 3 14.66 -28.87 17.13
CA LEU A 3 14.99 -27.73 16.28
C LEU A 3 14.94 -28.09 14.78
N ASP A 4 14.61 -29.35 14.46
CA ASP A 4 14.49 -29.80 13.08
C ASP A 4 13.22 -29.25 12.42
N LEU A 5 13.43 -28.38 11.43
CA LEU A 5 12.37 -27.77 10.63
C LEU A 5 11.71 -28.74 9.64
N ASN A 6 12.28 -29.93 9.39
CA ASN A 6 11.81 -30.89 8.38
C ASN A 6 10.31 -31.19 8.50
N THR A 7 9.79 -31.29 9.73
CA THR A 7 8.36 -31.55 9.95
C THR A 7 7.50 -30.44 9.34
N VAL A 8 7.84 -29.18 9.61
CA VAL A 8 7.09 -28.02 9.11
C VAL A 8 7.29 -27.84 7.60
N LEU A 9 8.50 -28.11 7.09
CA LEU A 9 8.84 -27.93 5.68
C LEU A 9 8.23 -29.01 4.78
N LYS A 10 8.14 -30.25 5.26
CA LYS A 10 7.55 -31.38 4.50
C LYS A 10 6.06 -31.18 4.27
N ASP A 11 5.35 -30.70 5.28
CA ASP A 11 3.91 -30.43 5.21
C ASP A 11 3.59 -29.14 4.46
N TRP A 12 4.61 -28.31 4.18
CA TRP A 12 4.44 -27.02 3.51
C TRP A 12 5.55 -26.79 2.46
N PRO A 13 5.45 -27.44 1.29
CA PRO A 13 6.47 -27.34 0.25
C PRO A 13 6.57 -25.90 -0.30
N HIS A 14 7.79 -25.52 -0.67
CA HIS A 14 8.07 -24.25 -1.35
C HIS A 14 7.70 -24.37 -2.83
N GLU A 15 7.12 -23.30 -3.37
CA GLU A 15 6.73 -23.21 -4.79
C GLU A 15 7.44 -21.98 -5.37
N PRO A 16 8.45 -22.18 -6.24
CA PRO A 16 9.19 -21.06 -6.84
C PRO A 16 8.25 -20.09 -7.56
N GLY A 17 8.41 -18.80 -7.28
CA GLY A 17 7.58 -17.74 -7.87
C GLY A 17 6.23 -17.51 -7.18
N MET A 18 5.83 -18.34 -6.22
CA MET A 18 4.57 -18.20 -5.49
C MET A 18 4.81 -17.80 -4.04
N ILE A 19 4.16 -16.72 -3.61
CA ILE A 19 4.18 -16.28 -2.20
C ILE A 19 3.24 -17.17 -1.41
N LYS A 20 3.80 -18.04 -0.58
CA LYS A 20 3.02 -18.96 0.27
C LYS A 20 3.00 -18.46 1.70
N VAL A 21 1.81 -18.11 2.18
CA VAL A 21 1.61 -17.50 3.49
C VAL A 21 0.44 -18.14 4.22
N ARG A 22 0.49 -18.13 5.55
CA ARG A 22 -0.61 -18.61 6.41
C ARG A 22 -0.59 -17.92 7.78
N LYS A 23 -1.75 -17.90 8.44
CA LYS A 23 -1.86 -17.59 9.86
C LYS A 23 -1.81 -18.88 10.68
N VAL A 24 -1.12 -18.87 11.81
CA VAL A 24 -1.05 -19.99 12.77
C VAL A 24 -1.23 -19.47 14.19
N THR A 25 -1.74 -20.30 15.10
CA THR A 25 -1.77 -19.95 16.53
C THR A 25 -0.41 -20.27 17.15
N GLY A 26 0.25 -19.26 17.73
CA GLY A 26 1.49 -19.41 18.46
C GLY A 26 1.31 -20.10 19.81
N LEU A 27 2.42 -20.48 20.44
CA LEU A 27 2.41 -21.08 21.78
C LEU A 27 1.90 -20.13 22.87
N ASP A 28 1.95 -18.82 22.60
CA ASP A 28 1.39 -17.75 23.43
C ASP A 28 -0.12 -17.53 23.20
N GLY A 29 -0.75 -18.37 22.37
CA GLY A 29 -2.17 -18.28 22.02
C GLY A 29 -2.51 -17.15 21.03
N ARG A 30 -1.51 -16.40 20.56
CA ARG A 30 -1.72 -15.28 19.63
C ARG A 30 -1.52 -15.74 18.19
N GLU A 31 -2.20 -15.09 17.25
CA GLU A 31 -1.96 -15.34 15.83
C GLU A 31 -0.55 -14.90 15.41
N LYS A 32 0.12 -15.75 14.63
CA LYS A 32 1.40 -15.50 13.99
C LYS A 32 1.23 -15.63 12.48
N LEU A 33 1.98 -14.82 11.75
CA LEU A 33 2.10 -14.93 10.31
C LEU A 33 3.27 -15.83 9.96
N GLN A 34 3.09 -16.76 9.04
CA GLN A 34 4.19 -17.53 8.46
C GLN A 34 4.30 -17.26 6.97
N LEU A 35 5.53 -17.11 6.48
CA LEU A 35 5.89 -16.99 5.08
C LEU A 35 6.88 -18.10 4.72
N ARG A 36 6.56 -18.87 3.68
CA ARG A 36 7.47 -19.90 3.14
C ARG A 36 8.50 -19.26 2.22
N ILE A 37 9.77 -19.40 2.56
CA ILE A 37 10.92 -19.08 1.68
C ILE A 37 11.50 -20.39 1.14
N ASP A 38 12.57 -20.39 0.33
CA ASP A 38 13.09 -21.64 -0.28
C ASP A 38 13.50 -22.70 0.76
N LEU A 39 14.49 -22.37 1.58
CA LEU A 39 15.08 -23.29 2.56
C LEU A 39 14.53 -23.11 3.98
N GLY A 40 13.44 -22.38 4.16
CA GLY A 40 12.90 -22.11 5.49
C GLY A 40 11.51 -21.49 5.55
N VAL A 41 11.16 -21.05 6.75
CA VAL A 41 9.92 -20.34 7.07
C VAL A 41 10.28 -19.12 7.91
N LEU A 42 9.78 -17.96 7.53
CA LEU A 42 9.76 -16.80 8.41
C LEU A 42 8.47 -16.86 9.23
N GLN A 43 8.58 -16.74 10.56
CA GLN A 43 7.44 -16.54 11.45
C GLN A 43 7.52 -15.14 12.04
N MET A 44 6.44 -14.38 11.92
CA MET A 44 6.36 -12.98 12.31
C MET A 44 5.13 -12.72 13.18
N GLU A 45 5.24 -11.73 14.06
CA GLU A 45 4.11 -11.16 14.79
C GLU A 45 3.15 -10.44 13.84
N MET A 46 1.84 -10.56 14.08
CA MET A 46 0.80 -9.85 13.32
C MET A 46 0.80 -8.33 13.56
N THR A 47 1.29 -7.90 14.73
CA THR A 47 1.30 -6.51 15.21
C THR A 47 2.61 -6.18 15.91
N GLY A 48 2.99 -4.90 15.98
CA GLY A 48 4.28 -4.49 16.57
C GLY A 48 5.45 -4.80 15.64
N ARG A 49 6.66 -4.99 16.19
CA ARG A 49 7.83 -5.40 15.41
C ARG A 49 7.68 -6.86 14.91
N PRO A 50 7.99 -7.18 13.65
CA PRO A 50 7.74 -8.51 13.09
C PRO A 50 8.45 -9.66 13.83
N ASP A 51 9.66 -9.45 14.34
CA ASP A 51 10.40 -10.44 15.15
C ASP A 51 9.93 -10.51 16.63
N GLY A 52 8.99 -9.66 17.04
CA GLY A 52 8.45 -9.60 18.40
C GLY A 52 9.37 -8.97 19.44
N LEU A 53 10.54 -8.45 19.03
CA LEU A 53 11.48 -7.79 19.94
C LEU A 53 11.06 -6.35 20.23
N ARG A 54 11.56 -5.81 21.35
CA ARG A 54 11.38 -4.40 21.76
C ARG A 54 12.73 -3.72 21.94
N PRO A 55 13.39 -3.29 20.85
CA PRO A 55 14.74 -2.72 20.92
C PRO A 55 14.73 -1.46 21.79
N HIS A 56 15.67 -1.36 22.72
CA HIS A 56 15.75 -0.26 23.69
C HIS A 56 14.43 0.03 24.45
N GLY A 57 13.59 -1.00 24.65
CA GLY A 57 12.27 -0.86 25.27
C GLY A 57 11.20 -0.18 24.41
N CYS A 58 11.53 0.15 23.16
CA CYS A 58 10.63 0.76 22.18
C CYS A 58 9.94 -0.30 21.31
N ASP A 59 8.87 0.10 20.63
CA ASP A 59 8.09 -0.82 19.78
C ASP A 59 8.76 -1.12 18.44
N SER A 60 9.73 -0.30 18.03
CA SER A 60 10.58 -0.49 16.84
C SER A 60 11.88 0.31 16.99
N LEU A 61 12.89 0.02 16.16
CA LEU A 61 14.11 0.84 16.09
C LEU A 61 13.78 2.23 15.58
N LEU A 62 12.88 2.36 14.60
CA LEU A 62 12.42 3.67 14.12
C LEU A 62 11.87 4.51 15.28
N SER A 63 11.01 3.94 16.12
CA SER A 63 10.46 4.64 17.29
C SER A 63 11.54 5.07 18.29
N TYR A 64 12.54 4.22 18.51
CA TYR A 64 13.69 4.55 19.36
C TYR A 64 14.47 5.76 18.82
N HIS A 65 14.77 5.77 17.51
CA HIS A 65 15.51 6.86 16.88
C HIS A 65 14.67 8.15 16.79
N GLN A 66 13.37 8.06 16.53
CA GLN A 66 12.46 9.21 16.58
C GLN A 66 12.44 9.86 17.96
N ASN A 67 12.38 9.05 19.03
CA ASN A 67 12.45 9.58 20.40
C ASN A 67 13.80 10.26 20.69
N ARG A 68 14.92 9.71 20.19
CA ARG A 68 16.23 10.34 20.34
C ARG A 68 16.35 11.66 19.58
N ALA A 69 15.83 11.72 18.35
CA ALA A 69 15.81 12.95 17.56
C ALA A 69 14.99 14.04 18.25
N GLN A 70 13.81 13.71 18.76
CA GLN A 70 12.97 14.65 19.52
C GLN A 70 13.65 15.17 20.79
N LEU A 71 14.37 14.30 21.52
CA LEU A 71 15.11 14.72 22.71
C LEU A 71 16.28 15.65 22.37
N ALA A 72 17.00 15.37 21.28
CA ALA A 72 18.08 16.23 20.81
C ALA A 72 17.56 17.59 20.34
N GLU A 73 16.45 17.62 19.60
CA GLU A 73 15.80 18.87 19.20
C GLU A 73 15.37 19.70 20.42
N ALA A 74 14.81 19.06 21.44
CA ALA A 74 14.41 19.73 22.68
C ALA A 74 15.59 20.26 23.52
N SER A 75 16.76 19.62 23.43
CA SER A 75 17.99 20.10 24.08
C SER A 75 18.80 21.08 23.23
N GLY A 76 18.45 21.25 21.95
CA GLY A 76 19.22 22.04 20.98
C GLY A 76 20.50 21.34 20.50
N ASP A 77 20.58 20.01 20.67
CA ASP A 77 21.68 19.19 20.19
C ASP A 77 21.42 18.71 18.76
N ASN A 78 22.49 18.46 18.01
CA ASN A 78 22.38 17.85 16.68
C ASN A 78 22.17 16.35 16.81
N TYR A 79 21.23 15.82 16.02
CA TYR A 79 20.99 14.39 15.87
C TYR A 79 21.31 13.95 14.44
N GLU A 80 22.11 12.89 14.32
CA GLU A 80 22.47 12.29 13.04
C GLU A 80 22.59 10.77 13.21
N LEU A 81 22.10 10.03 12.22
CA LEU A 81 22.20 8.58 12.17
C LEU A 81 23.61 8.14 11.74
N THR A 82 24.18 7.18 12.46
CA THR A 82 25.42 6.55 11.99
C THR A 82 25.13 5.53 10.86
N PRO A 83 26.13 5.16 10.06
CA PRO A 83 25.96 4.11 9.03
C PRO A 83 25.48 2.77 9.60
N GLU A 84 25.95 2.43 10.80
CA GLU A 84 25.53 1.22 11.52
C GLU A 84 24.06 1.30 11.92
N GLU A 85 23.62 2.42 12.48
CA GLU A 85 22.20 2.65 12.84
C GLU A 85 21.30 2.61 11.59
N CYS A 86 21.74 3.17 10.47
CA CYS A 86 21.05 3.05 9.18
C CYS A 86 20.96 1.58 8.74
N SER A 87 22.02 0.79 8.87
CA SER A 87 21.99 -0.65 8.54
C SER A 87 20.97 -1.41 9.39
N GLU A 88 20.91 -1.13 10.70
CA GLU A 88 19.94 -1.75 11.61
C GLU A 88 18.49 -1.37 11.28
N LEU A 89 18.25 -0.08 10.96
CA LEU A 89 16.95 0.41 10.50
C LEU A 89 16.52 -0.24 9.18
N GLN A 90 17.46 -0.44 8.24
CA GLN A 90 17.20 -1.12 6.97
C GLN A 90 16.82 -2.58 7.20
N GLN A 91 17.54 -3.29 8.07
CA GLN A 91 17.22 -4.67 8.44
C GLN A 91 15.82 -4.77 9.05
N GLU A 92 15.44 -3.84 9.94
CA GLU A 92 14.07 -3.77 10.45
C GLU A 92 13.06 -3.53 9.31
N GLY A 93 13.35 -2.59 8.38
CA GLY A 93 12.52 -2.34 7.20
C GLY A 93 12.26 -3.57 6.33
N ILE A 94 13.26 -4.46 6.17
CA ILE A 94 13.13 -5.73 5.45
C ILE A 94 12.17 -6.70 6.16
N GLN A 95 12.16 -6.71 7.50
CA GLN A 95 11.20 -7.53 8.24
C GLN A 95 9.75 -7.06 7.97
N TYR A 96 9.52 -5.74 8.00
CA TYR A 96 8.20 -5.18 7.68
C TYR A 96 7.82 -5.45 6.22
N TYR A 97 8.78 -5.43 5.29
CA TYR A 97 8.60 -5.84 3.89
C TYR A 97 8.01 -7.26 3.78
N HIS A 98 8.67 -8.25 4.40
CA HIS A 98 8.17 -9.62 4.38
C HIS A 98 6.77 -9.73 4.97
N ARG A 99 6.48 -8.97 6.03
CA ARG A 99 5.16 -8.97 6.66
C ARG A 99 4.09 -8.36 5.76
N TYR A 100 4.27 -7.16 5.23
CA TYR A 100 3.20 -6.51 4.46
C TYR A 100 2.91 -7.20 3.14
N VAL A 101 3.92 -7.78 2.47
CA VAL A 101 3.69 -8.56 1.25
C VAL A 101 2.85 -9.80 1.56
N SER A 102 3.13 -10.43 2.70
CA SER A 102 2.39 -11.59 3.17
C SER A 102 0.96 -11.25 3.61
N LEU A 103 0.77 -10.12 4.29
CA LEU A 103 -0.55 -9.62 4.69
C LEU A 103 -1.39 -9.27 3.46
N PHE A 104 -0.78 -8.71 2.42
CA PHE A 104 -1.46 -8.42 1.16
C PHE A 104 -2.00 -9.69 0.50
N GLN A 105 -1.20 -10.77 0.49
CA GLN A 105 -1.63 -12.08 -0.02
C GLN A 105 -2.78 -12.71 0.79
N LEU A 106 -2.95 -12.29 2.05
CA LEU A 106 -4.06 -12.69 2.92
C LEU A 106 -5.23 -11.70 2.91
N SER A 107 -5.22 -10.68 2.03
CA SER A 107 -6.19 -9.59 1.99
C SER A 107 -6.35 -8.82 3.30
N ASP A 108 -5.32 -8.84 4.16
CA ASP A 108 -5.27 -8.08 5.42
C ASP A 108 -4.77 -6.66 5.16
N TYR A 109 -5.57 -5.88 4.43
CA TYR A 109 -5.15 -4.59 3.89
C TYR A 109 -4.85 -3.55 4.98
N ALA A 110 -5.52 -3.59 6.13
CA ALA A 110 -5.24 -2.70 7.24
C ALA A 110 -3.80 -2.89 7.77
N GLY A 111 -3.36 -4.15 7.88
CA GLY A 111 -1.99 -4.46 8.26
C GLY A 111 -0.96 -4.04 7.20
N VAL A 112 -1.30 -4.19 5.90
CA VAL A 112 -0.46 -3.70 4.80
C VAL A 112 -0.27 -2.19 4.86
N ILE A 113 -1.34 -1.43 5.06
CA ILE A 113 -1.29 0.05 5.16
C ILE A 113 -0.40 0.45 6.33
N ARG A 114 -0.59 -0.14 7.51
CA ARG A 114 0.23 0.13 8.71
C ARG A 114 1.71 -0.08 8.43
N ASP A 115 2.07 -1.24 7.88
CA ASP A 115 3.47 -1.62 7.71
C ASP A 115 4.15 -0.86 6.56
N THR A 116 3.44 -0.61 5.46
CA THR A 116 3.95 0.22 4.36
C THR A 116 4.09 1.67 4.79
N GLN A 117 3.14 2.23 5.54
CA GLN A 117 3.25 3.58 6.08
C GLN A 117 4.47 3.71 7.00
N ARG A 118 4.67 2.76 7.93
CA ARG A 118 5.87 2.76 8.78
C ARG A 118 7.17 2.73 7.97
N ASN A 119 7.23 2.00 6.84
CA ASN A 119 8.41 2.00 5.98
C ASN A 119 8.59 3.32 5.23
N LEU A 120 7.50 3.98 4.82
CA LEU A 120 7.58 5.33 4.23
C LEU A 120 8.07 6.35 5.27
N ASP A 121 7.58 6.26 6.51
CA ASP A 121 8.04 7.09 7.63
C ASP A 121 9.52 6.83 7.93
N LEU A 122 9.97 5.58 7.86
CA LEU A 122 11.39 5.23 7.95
C LEU A 122 12.21 5.92 6.85
N PHE A 123 11.75 5.89 5.60
CA PHE A 123 12.48 6.51 4.49
C PHE A 123 12.60 8.02 4.67
N SER A 124 11.52 8.68 5.06
CA SER A 124 11.54 10.12 5.41
C SER A 124 12.48 10.40 6.58
N PHE A 125 12.43 9.58 7.63
CA PHE A 125 13.27 9.78 8.81
C PHE A 125 14.77 9.66 8.50
N VAL A 126 15.17 8.70 7.64
CA VAL A 126 16.57 8.57 7.22
C VAL A 126 17.00 9.74 6.33
N ASP A 127 16.13 10.21 5.44
CA ASP A 127 16.38 11.38 4.58
C ASP A 127 16.67 12.64 5.40
N GLU A 128 15.90 12.86 6.46
CA GLU A 128 16.04 14.01 7.36
C GLU A 128 17.28 13.95 8.26
N HIS A 129 17.75 12.75 8.62
CA HIS A 129 18.77 12.56 9.67
C HIS A 129 20.05 11.86 9.20
N SER A 130 20.29 11.77 7.88
CA SER A 130 21.53 11.23 7.30
C SER A 130 22.10 12.19 6.26
N GLN A 131 23.34 12.66 6.47
CA GLN A 131 24.00 13.57 5.53
C GLN A 131 24.62 12.86 4.31
N ARG A 132 24.57 11.53 4.25
CA ARG A 132 25.18 10.74 3.19
C ARG A 132 24.16 10.34 2.14
N GLU A 133 24.23 10.97 0.96
CA GLU A 133 23.33 10.71 -0.17
C GLU A 133 23.27 9.23 -0.57
N GLU A 134 24.42 8.52 -0.54
CA GLU A 134 24.47 7.08 -0.84
C GLU A 134 23.63 6.24 0.14
N ILE A 135 23.66 6.59 1.44
CA ILE A 135 22.87 5.90 2.46
C ILE A 135 21.39 6.22 2.25
N VAL A 136 21.04 7.49 2.06
CA VAL A 136 19.66 7.91 1.81
C VAL A 136 19.08 7.19 0.59
N TRP A 137 19.85 7.11 -0.50
CA TRP A 137 19.43 6.44 -1.72
C TRP A 137 19.15 4.94 -1.52
N ASN A 138 19.89 4.27 -0.63
CA ASN A 138 19.64 2.86 -0.28
C ASN A 138 18.25 2.62 0.31
N PHE A 139 17.56 3.66 0.79
CA PHE A 139 16.17 3.60 1.24
C PHE A 139 15.22 4.14 0.17
N GLN A 140 15.51 5.33 -0.35
CA GLN A 140 14.60 6.06 -1.24
C GLN A 140 14.30 5.32 -2.55
N GLN A 141 15.24 4.50 -3.05
CA GLN A 141 15.00 3.68 -4.25
C GLN A 141 13.80 2.73 -4.12
N PHE A 142 13.39 2.37 -2.89
CA PHE A 142 12.24 1.49 -2.64
C PHE A 142 10.93 2.25 -2.45
N ARG A 143 10.96 3.58 -2.28
CA ARG A 143 9.78 4.41 -2.01
C ARG A 143 8.67 4.24 -3.06
N PRO A 144 8.94 4.24 -4.37
CA PRO A 144 7.90 4.01 -5.39
C PRO A 144 7.12 2.72 -5.18
N TYR A 145 7.84 1.61 -4.93
CA TYR A 145 7.23 0.30 -4.72
C TYR A 145 6.39 0.26 -3.44
N VAL A 146 6.89 0.83 -2.34
CA VAL A 146 6.17 0.87 -1.06
C VAL A 146 4.91 1.74 -1.17
N LEU A 147 4.99 2.89 -1.85
CA LEU A 147 3.83 3.74 -2.16
C LEU A 147 2.79 2.96 -2.98
N MET A 148 3.20 2.28 -4.05
CA MET A 148 2.30 1.45 -4.85
C MET A 148 1.60 0.39 -4.00
N MET A 149 2.32 -0.32 -3.13
CA MET A 149 1.71 -1.32 -2.23
C MET A 149 0.75 -0.70 -1.21
N ASN A 150 1.07 0.47 -0.66
CA ASN A 150 0.19 1.22 0.24
C ASN A 150 -1.12 1.61 -0.48
N THR A 151 -1.01 2.19 -1.67
CA THR A 151 -2.14 2.56 -2.54
C THR A 151 -3.01 1.37 -2.87
N ARG A 152 -2.39 0.24 -3.26
CA ARG A 152 -3.11 -1.01 -3.55
C ARG A 152 -3.94 -1.48 -2.36
N ALA A 153 -3.40 -1.41 -1.15
CA ALA A 153 -4.11 -1.83 0.04
C ALA A 153 -5.27 -0.88 0.38
N LYS A 154 -5.06 0.44 0.34
CA LYS A 154 -6.11 1.45 0.58
C LYS A 154 -7.25 1.35 -0.42
N ALA A 155 -6.94 1.30 -1.71
CA ALA A 155 -7.94 1.16 -2.75
C ALA A 155 -8.67 -0.19 -2.66
N SER A 156 -7.99 -1.28 -2.29
CA SER A 156 -8.65 -2.58 -2.09
C SER A 156 -9.69 -2.55 -0.95
N LEU A 157 -9.42 -1.85 0.16
CA LEU A 157 -10.42 -1.65 1.22
C LEU A 157 -11.67 -0.94 0.69
N LEU A 158 -11.48 0.15 -0.06
CA LEU A 158 -12.57 0.91 -0.66
C LEU A 158 -13.38 0.07 -1.66
N LEU A 159 -12.70 -0.76 -2.46
CA LEU A 159 -13.36 -1.68 -3.39
C LEU A 159 -14.18 -2.75 -2.66
N HIS A 160 -13.70 -3.28 -1.53
CA HIS A 160 -14.47 -4.20 -0.70
C HIS A 160 -15.73 -3.55 -0.11
N GLU A 161 -15.70 -2.25 0.14
CA GLU A 161 -16.86 -1.46 0.57
C GLU A 161 -17.76 -0.99 -0.59
N GLY A 162 -17.42 -1.33 -1.84
CA GLY A 162 -18.15 -0.90 -3.04
C GLY A 162 -17.96 0.57 -3.40
N LYS A 163 -16.98 1.26 -2.80
CA LYS A 163 -16.66 2.67 -3.03
C LYS A 163 -15.71 2.84 -4.21
N PHE A 164 -16.16 2.48 -5.42
CA PHE A 164 -15.32 2.50 -6.63
C PHE A 164 -14.75 3.88 -6.95
N ALA A 165 -15.54 4.95 -6.82
CA ALA A 165 -15.06 6.30 -7.10
C ALA A 165 -13.95 6.73 -6.13
N ASP A 166 -14.06 6.36 -4.87
CA ASP A 166 -13.05 6.66 -3.86
C ASP A 166 -11.78 5.82 -4.12
N ALA A 167 -11.95 4.54 -4.48
CA ALA A 167 -10.83 3.67 -4.83
C ALA A 167 -10.06 4.20 -6.04
N MET A 168 -10.75 4.67 -7.09
CA MET A 168 -10.12 5.26 -8.27
C MET A 168 -9.32 6.52 -7.90
N ARG A 169 -9.90 7.41 -7.10
CA ARG A 169 -9.20 8.61 -6.61
C ARG A 169 -7.94 8.26 -5.81
N GLU A 170 -8.01 7.22 -4.99
CA GLU A 170 -6.86 6.77 -4.22
C GLU A 170 -5.74 6.22 -5.13
N ILE A 171 -6.10 5.48 -6.19
CA ILE A 171 -5.15 4.97 -7.18
C ILE A 171 -4.48 6.13 -7.93
N GLU A 172 -5.27 7.12 -8.38
CA GLU A 172 -4.76 8.32 -9.05
C GLU A 172 -3.80 9.11 -8.15
N GLN A 173 -4.18 9.36 -6.89
CA GLN A 173 -3.32 10.06 -5.93
C GLN A 173 -2.02 9.30 -5.65
N GLY A 174 -2.10 7.98 -5.49
CA GLY A 174 -0.93 7.14 -5.30
C GLY A 174 0.03 7.18 -6.50
N ARG A 175 -0.52 7.12 -7.72
CA ARG A 175 0.27 7.26 -8.96
C ARG A 175 0.95 8.63 -9.02
N ASP A 176 0.20 9.70 -8.78
CA ASP A 176 0.70 11.07 -8.89
C ASP A 176 1.79 11.34 -7.85
N THR A 177 1.67 10.77 -6.64
CA THR A 177 2.70 10.85 -5.60
C THR A 177 4.00 10.17 -6.03
N ILE A 178 3.92 9.03 -6.72
CA ILE A 178 5.11 8.34 -7.24
C ILE A 178 5.76 9.17 -8.36
N ILE A 179 4.96 9.76 -9.25
CA ILE A 179 5.45 10.63 -10.32
C ILE A 179 6.16 11.85 -9.71
N GLU A 180 5.53 12.50 -8.74
CA GLU A 180 6.11 13.67 -8.05
C GLU A 180 7.44 13.32 -7.37
N PHE A 181 7.52 12.16 -6.70
CA PHE A 181 8.77 11.69 -6.11
C PHE A 181 9.91 11.60 -7.15
N PHE A 182 9.65 11.02 -8.33
CA PHE A 182 10.67 10.96 -9.38
C PHE A 182 11.01 12.35 -9.93
N GLN A 183 10.04 13.24 -10.10
CA GLN A 183 10.26 14.60 -10.59
C GLN A 183 11.13 15.43 -9.64
N GLN A 184 11.00 15.21 -8.34
CA GLN A 184 11.81 15.85 -7.30
C GLN A 184 13.17 15.16 -7.09
N SER A 185 13.32 13.93 -7.58
CA SER A 185 14.57 13.17 -7.49
C SER A 185 15.61 13.60 -8.55
N ASN A 186 16.85 13.12 -8.38
CA ASN A 186 17.91 13.27 -9.38
C ASN A 186 17.65 12.48 -10.69
N PHE A 187 16.56 11.71 -10.77
CA PHE A 187 16.24 10.82 -11.90
C PHE A 187 14.81 11.00 -12.42
N PRO A 188 14.41 12.19 -12.89
CA PRO A 188 13.06 12.46 -13.37
C PRO A 188 12.66 11.59 -14.58
N GLU A 189 13.64 11.14 -15.37
CA GLU A 189 13.45 10.25 -16.51
C GLU A 189 12.89 8.86 -16.13
N LEU A 190 13.06 8.45 -14.86
CA LEU A 190 12.55 7.18 -14.37
C LEU A 190 11.04 7.19 -14.14
N ALA A 191 10.40 8.37 -14.02
CA ALA A 191 8.95 8.47 -13.86
C ALA A 191 8.21 7.74 -14.99
N THR A 192 8.60 7.99 -16.24
CA THR A 192 7.99 7.38 -17.44
C THR A 192 8.34 5.89 -17.60
N LYS A 193 9.35 5.41 -16.88
CA LYS A 193 9.82 4.00 -16.93
C LYS A 193 9.43 3.22 -15.67
N SER A 194 8.73 3.84 -14.73
CA SER A 194 8.36 3.20 -13.47
C SER A 194 7.32 2.12 -13.72
N SER A 195 7.67 0.88 -13.36
CA SER A 195 6.74 -0.24 -13.37
C SER A 195 5.55 -0.03 -12.44
N GLU A 196 5.76 0.71 -11.35
CA GLU A 196 4.74 1.01 -10.35
C GLU A 196 3.67 1.96 -10.90
N VAL A 197 4.10 3.01 -11.60
CA VAL A 197 3.18 3.96 -12.27
C VAL A 197 2.37 3.24 -13.34
N ALA A 198 3.04 2.50 -14.23
CA ALA A 198 2.38 1.74 -15.28
C ALA A 198 1.36 0.73 -14.73
N PHE A 199 1.71 0.03 -13.63
CA PHE A 199 0.81 -0.89 -12.96
C PHE A 199 -0.42 -0.19 -12.38
N LEU A 200 -0.26 0.97 -11.73
CA LEU A 200 -1.40 1.70 -11.15
C LEU A 200 -2.32 2.26 -12.25
N GLU A 201 -1.78 2.66 -13.40
CA GLU A 201 -2.56 3.08 -14.57
C GLU A 201 -3.40 1.93 -15.14
N GLU A 202 -2.78 0.77 -15.39
CA GLU A 202 -3.49 -0.43 -15.87
C GLU A 202 -4.57 -0.85 -14.87
N TRP A 203 -4.24 -0.84 -13.57
CA TRP A 203 -5.18 -1.22 -12.53
C TRP A 203 -6.34 -0.23 -12.40
N LEU A 204 -6.10 1.07 -12.59
CA LEU A 204 -7.14 2.10 -12.62
C LEU A 204 -8.13 1.84 -13.76
N GLU A 205 -7.65 1.48 -14.95
CA GLU A 205 -8.50 1.12 -16.09
C GLU A 205 -9.36 -0.11 -15.77
N GLU A 206 -8.78 -1.14 -15.15
CA GLU A 206 -9.53 -2.33 -14.73
C GLU A 206 -10.64 -2.00 -13.72
N VAL A 207 -10.32 -1.19 -12.70
CA VAL A 207 -11.27 -0.80 -11.66
C VAL A 207 -12.39 0.04 -12.28
N SER A 208 -12.06 0.95 -13.18
CA SER A 208 -13.02 1.75 -13.93
C SER A 208 -13.95 0.88 -14.77
N ALA A 209 -13.42 -0.14 -15.46
CA ALA A 209 -14.20 -1.07 -16.26
C ALA A 209 -15.15 -1.95 -15.42
N LYS A 210 -14.74 -2.32 -14.20
CA LYS A 210 -15.52 -3.14 -13.25
C LYS A 210 -16.56 -2.33 -12.47
N ARG A 211 -16.49 -1.00 -12.50
CA ARG A 211 -17.40 -0.12 -11.76
C ARG A 211 -18.86 -0.40 -12.16
N PRO A 212 -19.75 -0.71 -11.18
CA PRO A 212 -21.18 -0.81 -11.44
C PRO A 212 -21.67 0.54 -11.96
N ARG A 213 -22.22 0.54 -13.18
CA ARG A 213 -22.73 1.77 -13.80
C ARG A 213 -23.87 2.31 -12.96
N SER A 214 -23.80 3.61 -12.66
CA SER A 214 -24.90 4.31 -12.03
C SER A 214 -26.14 4.28 -12.93
N LYS A 215 -27.33 4.41 -12.33
CA LYS A 215 -28.59 4.51 -13.09
C LYS A 215 -28.53 5.62 -14.14
N LEU A 216 -27.82 6.70 -13.85
CA LEU A 216 -27.60 7.82 -14.75
C LEU A 216 -26.74 7.44 -15.97
N GLU A 217 -25.60 6.78 -15.75
CA GLU A 217 -24.74 6.29 -16.85
C GLU A 217 -25.44 5.23 -17.71
N ILE A 218 -26.29 4.39 -17.11
CA ILE A 218 -27.13 3.45 -17.85
C ILE A 218 -28.10 4.21 -18.76
N MET A 219 -28.80 5.22 -18.22
CA MET A 219 -29.76 6.02 -18.98
C MET A 219 -29.09 6.84 -20.10
N GLU A 220 -27.91 7.42 -19.85
CA GLU A 220 -27.14 8.16 -20.85
C GLU A 220 -26.71 7.24 -22.01
N ARG A 221 -26.26 6.01 -21.72
CA ARG A 221 -25.89 5.04 -22.76
C ARG A 221 -27.10 4.47 -23.50
N GLU A 222 -28.22 4.24 -22.81
CA GLU A 222 -29.48 3.89 -23.47
C GLU A 222 -29.94 5.00 -24.40
N MET A 223 -29.74 6.26 -24.02
CA MET A 223 -30.06 7.42 -24.85
C MET A 223 -29.18 7.46 -26.10
N GLU A 224 -27.86 7.30 -25.98
CA GLU A 224 -26.96 7.19 -27.14
C GLU A 224 -27.32 6.03 -28.06
N THR A 225 -27.66 4.87 -27.48
CA THR A 225 -28.12 3.69 -28.24
C THR A 225 -29.44 3.98 -28.96
N ALA A 226 -30.37 4.70 -28.34
CA ALA A 226 -31.62 5.11 -28.95
C ALA A 226 -31.41 6.10 -30.10
N ILE A 227 -30.48 7.05 -29.94
CA ILE A 227 -30.07 7.97 -31.02
C ILE A 227 -29.48 7.19 -32.20
N GLY A 228 -28.56 6.27 -31.95
CA GLY A 228 -27.94 5.43 -33.00
C GLY A 228 -28.91 4.47 -33.69
N LYS A 229 -30.05 4.17 -33.08
CA LYS A 229 -31.15 3.39 -33.66
C LYS A 229 -32.29 4.25 -34.22
N GLU A 230 -32.11 5.57 -34.27
CA GLU A 230 -33.12 6.53 -34.72
C GLU A 230 -34.43 6.50 -33.92
N LEU A 231 -34.38 6.00 -32.69
CA LEU A 231 -35.50 5.98 -31.74
C LEU A 231 -35.55 7.33 -30.98
N TYR A 232 -35.79 8.41 -31.72
CA TYR A 232 -35.68 9.77 -31.22
C TYR A 232 -36.66 10.10 -30.08
N GLU A 233 -37.85 9.50 -30.09
CA GLU A 233 -38.84 9.64 -29.01
C GLU A 233 -38.30 9.06 -27.69
N ARG A 234 -37.74 7.84 -27.75
CA ARG A 234 -37.11 7.20 -26.60
C ARG A 234 -35.88 7.95 -26.10
N ALA A 235 -35.09 8.51 -27.01
CA ALA A 235 -33.96 9.36 -26.65
C ALA A 235 -34.40 10.64 -25.94
N ALA A 236 -35.51 11.26 -26.36
CA ALA A 236 -36.07 12.44 -25.71
C ALA A 236 -36.59 12.14 -24.29
N GLU A 237 -37.30 11.02 -24.11
CA GLU A 237 -37.75 10.56 -22.79
C GLU A 237 -36.57 10.35 -21.83
N LEU A 238 -35.52 9.66 -22.29
CA LEU A 238 -34.33 9.39 -21.50
C LEU A 238 -33.60 10.69 -21.14
N ARG A 239 -33.47 11.63 -22.09
CA ARG A 239 -32.87 12.96 -21.84
C ARG A 239 -33.60 13.71 -20.72
N ASP A 240 -34.93 13.73 -20.77
CA ASP A 240 -35.73 14.48 -19.80
C ASP A 240 -35.69 13.79 -18.41
N ALA A 241 -35.68 12.46 -18.39
CA ALA A 241 -35.51 11.69 -17.15
C ALA A 241 -34.11 11.84 -16.54
N ILE A 242 -33.03 11.88 -17.35
CA ILE A 242 -31.66 12.19 -16.90
C ILE A 242 -31.61 13.59 -16.30
N LYS A 243 -32.25 14.57 -16.93
CA LYS A 243 -32.29 15.96 -16.44
C LYS A 243 -32.98 16.07 -15.08
N GLN A 244 -34.09 15.34 -14.88
CA GLN A 244 -34.74 15.26 -13.57
C GLN A 244 -33.88 14.56 -12.51
N LEU A 245 -33.20 13.48 -12.89
CA LEU A 245 -32.33 12.74 -11.97
C LEU A 245 -31.14 13.60 -11.50
N LYS A 246 -30.52 14.35 -12.40
CA LYS A 246 -29.43 15.32 -12.09
C LYS A 246 -29.92 16.44 -11.17
N ALA A 247 -31.11 16.99 -11.42
CA ALA A 247 -31.69 18.04 -10.58
C ALA A 247 -32.01 17.56 -9.15
N ASN A 248 -32.50 16.34 -9.00
CA ASN A 248 -32.82 15.77 -7.68
C ASN A 248 -31.55 15.44 -6.88
N GLY A 249 -30.47 14.97 -7.51
CA GLY A 249 -29.18 14.71 -6.85
C GLY A 249 -28.52 15.96 -6.27
N GLN A 250 -28.54 17.08 -7.00
CA GLN A 250 -27.97 18.37 -6.54
C GLN A 250 -28.73 19.00 -5.36
N THR A 251 -29.98 18.58 -5.13
CA THR A 251 -30.80 19.06 -4.01
C THR A 251 -30.50 18.29 -2.72
N ALA A 252 -29.99 17.06 -2.83
CA ALA A 252 -29.63 16.21 -1.69
C ALA A 252 -28.24 16.53 -1.10
N GLU A 253 -27.29 17.01 -1.90
CA GLU A 253 -25.95 17.45 -1.41
C GLU A 253 -25.92 18.84 -0.76
N LYS A 254 -27.01 19.62 -0.87
CA LYS A 254 -27.14 20.97 -0.27
C LYS A 254 -27.87 20.98 1.08
N ARG A 255 -28.19 19.81 1.64
CA ARG A 255 -28.79 19.65 2.98
C ARG A 255 -27.86 18.89 3.89
#